data_AF-U2Q4C3-F1
#
_entry.id   AF-U2Q4C3-F1
#
_cell.length_a   1.000
_cell.length_b   1.000
_cell.length_c   1.000
_cell.angle_alpha   90.00
_cell.angle_beta   90.00
_cell.angle_gamma   90.00
#
_symmetry.space_group_name_H-M   'P 1'
#
loop_
_entity.id
_entity.type
_entity.pdbx_description
1 polymer ?
#
loop_
_entity_poly.entity_id
_entity_poly.type
_entity_poly.pdbx_seq_one_letter_code
_entity_poly.pdbx_strand_id
1 'polypeptide(L)'
;MNEELLTLIRKMKDTFKKENKGYDIFDTENIMEGKNRLCHSDRKECHYCAGDKINKNGKTKQGRQRYICKECGKSFSDMTGSPLSYTKKPIDKWIKYTLCIKEGFSLRKISEILDINLTTSFHWRHKILSVAGTKIMNKKLSGTIEVDEVGIKESFKGNHNLNKKFSILKSDKDKYKQNNEVFEREKIMILNCKDTNDNNFMKPVAKRNIKLESLEKFLKPIIKEDCSCLATPSNYKYYYFTKAHGLKLSMHRAINLFKGITTNIPGIDNKIVTQRGKAFKLFLRSFHNVASKYLGFYINWFVMFIVEDNQGLSLFRKFVTGKKQLRVEDFNKVNFRGEILRNKRADERLVFKTS
;
A
#
# COMPACT_ATOMS: atom_id res chain seq x y z
N MET A 1 -26.74 3.14 -10.62
CA MET A 1 -25.31 3.15 -10.22
C MET A 1 -25.23 4.15 -9.08
N ASN A 2 -24.75 3.76 -7.89
CA ASN A 2 -24.79 4.60 -6.68
C ASN A 2 -24.06 5.94 -6.90
N GLU A 3 -24.60 7.01 -6.33
CA GLU A 3 -24.03 8.36 -6.39
C GLU A 3 -22.58 8.36 -5.87
N GLU A 4 -22.27 7.65 -4.79
CA GLU A 4 -20.91 7.58 -4.23
C GLU A 4 -19.88 7.03 -5.23
N LEU A 5 -20.24 5.96 -5.95
CA LEU A 5 -19.37 5.36 -6.97
C LEU A 5 -19.19 6.32 -8.15
N LEU A 6 -20.26 7.01 -8.55
CA LEU A 6 -20.21 8.02 -9.61
C LEU A 6 -19.33 9.20 -9.22
N THR A 7 -19.45 9.70 -8.00
CA THR A 7 -18.64 10.78 -7.44
C THR A 7 -17.18 10.36 -7.36
N LEU A 8 -16.88 9.16 -6.86
CA LEU A 8 -15.52 8.63 -6.81
C LEU A 8 -14.93 8.43 -8.21
N ILE A 9 -15.71 7.92 -9.17
CA ILE A 9 -15.27 7.76 -10.57
C ILE A 9 -15.06 9.12 -11.24
N ARG A 10 -15.95 10.10 -11.05
CA ARG A 10 -15.80 11.47 -11.56
C ARG A 10 -14.54 12.09 -10.97
N LYS A 11 -14.37 12.07 -9.65
CA LYS A 11 -13.17 12.52 -8.95
C LYS A 11 -11.91 11.89 -9.52
N MET A 12 -11.89 10.56 -9.66
CA MET A 12 -10.75 9.86 -10.25
C MET A 12 -10.52 10.28 -11.70
N LYS A 13 -11.57 10.36 -12.54
CA LYS A 13 -11.46 10.82 -13.92
C LYS A 13 -10.92 12.24 -13.99
N ASP A 14 -11.41 13.17 -13.18
CA ASP A 14 -10.95 14.55 -13.15
C ASP A 14 -9.50 14.63 -12.67
N THR A 15 -9.14 13.83 -11.66
CA THR A 15 -7.77 13.74 -11.14
C THR A 15 -6.80 13.19 -12.19
N PHE A 16 -7.18 12.12 -12.89
CA PHE A 16 -6.33 11.46 -13.90
C PHE A 16 -6.41 12.09 -15.31
N LYS A 17 -7.42 12.92 -15.61
CA LYS A 17 -7.56 13.67 -16.88
C LYS A 17 -6.91 15.05 -16.84
N LYS A 18 -6.56 15.58 -15.66
CA LYS A 18 -5.87 16.87 -15.53
C LYS A 18 -4.44 16.76 -16.07
N GLU A 19 -4.29 16.79 -17.39
CA GLU A 19 -3.00 17.01 -18.03
C GLU A 19 -2.51 18.46 -17.82
N ASN A 20 -3.41 19.43 -17.56
CA ASN A 20 -3.09 20.86 -17.57
C ASN A 20 -3.55 21.71 -16.36
N LYS A 21 -3.66 21.17 -15.13
CA LYS A 21 -3.70 22.09 -13.96
C LYS A 21 -2.26 22.47 -13.58
N GLY A 22 -2.00 23.78 -13.63
CA GLY A 22 -0.71 24.41 -13.44
C GLY A 22 -0.09 24.19 -12.06
N TYR A 23 1.11 24.76 -11.90
CA TYR A 23 2.05 24.65 -10.78
C TYR A 23 1.52 25.05 -9.37
N ASP A 24 0.22 25.27 -9.23
CA ASP A 24 -0.48 25.80 -8.05
C ASP A 24 -0.60 24.80 -6.88
N ILE A 25 -0.16 23.55 -7.08
CA ILE A 25 -0.10 22.52 -6.03
C ILE A 25 1.14 22.66 -5.14
N PHE A 26 2.10 23.50 -5.51
CA PHE A 26 3.36 23.73 -4.79
C PHE A 26 3.28 24.96 -3.90
N ASP A 27 2.21 25.09 -3.15
CA ASP A 27 2.09 26.13 -2.13
C ASP A 27 3.33 26.09 -1.20
N THR A 28 3.97 27.26 -1.10
CA THR A 28 5.17 27.48 -0.31
C THR A 28 4.96 27.13 1.16
N GLU A 29 3.75 27.28 1.69
CA GLU A 29 3.43 26.96 3.09
C GLU A 29 3.54 25.45 3.36
N ASN A 30 2.96 24.62 2.50
CA ASN A 30 3.07 23.15 2.56
C ASN A 30 4.52 22.65 2.45
N ILE A 31 5.33 23.29 1.60
CA ILE A 31 6.75 22.94 1.43
C ILE A 31 7.57 23.36 2.66
N MET A 32 7.32 24.57 3.18
CA MET A 32 8.00 25.09 4.38
C MET A 32 7.62 24.31 5.64
N GLU A 33 6.35 23.97 5.83
CA GLU A 33 5.88 23.14 6.94
C GLU A 33 6.54 21.75 6.90
N GLY A 34 6.65 21.16 5.70
CA GLY A 34 7.35 19.89 5.49
C GLY A 34 8.84 19.98 5.86
N LYS A 35 9.54 21.04 5.42
CA LYS A 35 10.95 21.30 5.75
C LYS A 35 11.20 21.53 7.24
N ASN A 36 10.43 22.41 7.87
CA ASN A 36 10.60 22.78 9.28
C ASN A 36 10.43 21.59 10.21
N ARG A 37 9.56 20.64 9.86
CA ARG A 37 9.29 19.41 10.63
C ARG A 37 10.23 18.25 10.27
N LEU A 38 11.05 18.42 9.25
CA LEU A 38 12.08 17.50 8.80
C LEU A 38 13.46 17.82 9.35
N CYS A 39 13.65 19.01 9.90
CA CYS A 39 14.73 19.29 10.84
C CYS A 39 14.55 18.33 12.03
N HIS A 40 15.14 17.15 11.91
CA HIS A 40 15.19 16.20 13.00
C HIS A 40 15.98 16.87 14.12
N SER A 41 15.41 16.88 15.32
CA SER A 41 16.15 17.19 16.55
C SER A 41 17.46 16.41 16.58
N ASP A 42 18.50 16.97 17.19
CA ASP A 42 19.79 16.31 17.36
C ASP A 42 19.59 14.85 17.82
N ARG A 43 20.29 13.93 17.16
CA ARG A 43 20.15 12.49 17.44
C ARG A 43 20.75 12.20 18.82
N LYS A 44 19.93 11.63 19.70
CA LYS A 44 20.33 11.27 21.07
C LYS A 44 20.98 9.89 21.19
N GLU A 45 20.76 9.02 20.20
CA GLU A 45 21.22 7.62 20.20
C GLU A 45 21.80 7.21 18.84
N CYS A 46 22.80 6.32 18.86
CA CYS A 46 23.45 5.77 17.69
C CYS A 46 22.50 4.80 16.99
N HIS A 47 22.30 4.97 15.67
CA HIS A 47 21.43 4.07 14.90
C HIS A 47 21.93 2.61 14.86
N TYR A 48 23.23 2.37 15.08
CA TYR A 48 23.84 1.06 14.91
C TYR A 48 24.00 0.28 16.21
N CYS A 49 24.35 0.95 17.31
CA CYS A 49 24.61 0.31 18.60
C CYS A 49 23.71 0.83 19.73
N ALA A 50 22.80 1.77 19.46
CA ALA A 50 21.98 2.47 20.47
C ALA A 50 22.76 3.26 21.54
N GLY A 51 24.10 3.33 21.45
CA GLY A 51 24.95 4.13 22.33
C GLY A 51 24.64 5.63 22.28
N ASP A 52 24.85 6.33 23.39
CA ASP A 52 24.49 7.74 23.58
C ASP A 52 25.67 8.70 23.29
N LYS A 53 26.90 8.20 23.24
CA LYS A 53 28.11 8.99 22.94
C LYS A 53 28.23 9.34 21.45
N ILE A 54 27.60 10.44 21.04
CA ILE A 54 27.50 10.89 19.65
C ILE A 54 28.05 12.30 19.48
N ASN A 55 28.96 12.47 18.53
CA ASN A 55 29.48 13.80 18.17
C ASN A 55 29.02 14.20 16.76
N LYS A 56 28.82 15.50 16.54
CA LYS A 56 28.61 16.07 15.21
C LYS A 56 29.90 15.92 14.38
N ASN A 57 29.79 15.36 13.17
CA ASN A 57 30.90 15.05 12.28
C ASN A 57 30.77 15.82 10.94
N GLY A 58 30.60 17.13 11.04
CA GLY A 58 30.36 18.02 9.89
C GLY A 58 28.98 17.86 9.25
N LYS A 59 28.82 18.42 8.04
CA LYS A 59 27.58 18.36 7.26
C LYS A 59 27.83 17.72 5.90
N THR A 60 26.79 17.15 5.30
CA THR A 60 26.85 16.68 3.90
C THR A 60 26.87 17.87 2.94
N LYS A 61 27.19 17.64 1.66
CA LYS A 61 27.10 18.68 0.60
C LYS A 61 25.70 19.31 0.47
N GLN A 62 24.67 18.67 1.03
CA GLN A 62 23.28 19.12 1.03
C GLN A 62 22.88 19.79 2.35
N GLY A 63 23.85 20.10 3.22
CA GLY A 63 23.62 20.73 4.52
C GLY A 63 23.13 19.80 5.63
N ARG A 64 22.98 18.50 5.37
CA ARG A 64 22.49 17.54 6.38
C ARG A 64 23.53 17.27 7.46
N GLN A 65 23.11 17.23 8.71
CA GLN A 65 24.01 16.94 9.83
C GLN A 65 24.50 15.49 9.79
N ARG A 66 25.82 15.31 9.87
CA ARG A 66 26.46 14.01 10.06
C ARG A 66 26.84 13.84 11.53
N TYR A 67 26.81 12.61 11.98
CA TYR A 67 27.13 12.20 13.33
C TYR A 67 28.15 11.06 13.29
N ILE A 68 28.97 10.95 14.32
CA ILE A 68 29.86 9.81 14.55
C ILE A 68 29.63 9.28 15.96
N CYS A 69 29.39 7.98 16.10
CA CYS A 69 29.31 7.33 17.39
C CYS A 69 30.71 7.04 17.92
N LYS A 70 31.00 7.42 19.16
CA LYS A 70 32.30 7.18 19.80
C LYS A 70 32.47 5.75 20.33
N GLU A 71 31.37 5.01 20.52
CA GLU A 71 31.42 3.62 20.98
C GLU A 71 31.69 2.65 19.83
N CYS A 72 30.93 2.74 18.74
CA CYS A 72 31.08 1.83 17.59
C CYS A 72 31.87 2.43 16.41
N GLY A 73 32.33 3.69 16.50
CA GLY A 73 33.08 4.38 15.46
C GLY A 73 32.31 4.71 14.17
N LYS A 74 31.06 4.25 14.03
CA LYS A 74 30.29 4.40 12.79
C LYS A 74 29.75 5.82 12.62
N SER A 75 29.82 6.32 11.39
CA SER A 75 29.20 7.58 10.99
C SER A 75 27.77 7.37 10.47
N PHE A 76 26.86 8.27 10.80
CA PHE A 76 25.48 8.28 10.32
C PHE A 76 24.98 9.72 10.10
N SER A 77 23.75 9.89 9.62
CA SER A 77 23.09 11.18 9.48
C SER A 77 21.73 11.17 10.19
N ASP A 78 21.15 12.37 10.31
CA ASP A 78 19.74 12.60 10.69
C ASP A 78 18.72 11.67 9.99
N MET A 79 18.95 11.35 8.72
CA MET A 79 18.08 10.53 7.87
C MET A 79 18.43 9.03 7.90
N THR A 80 19.51 8.62 8.56
CA THR A 80 19.87 7.21 8.64
C THR A 80 18.73 6.40 9.28
N GLY A 81 18.39 5.27 8.67
CA GLY A 81 17.27 4.43 9.11
C GLY A 81 15.89 4.89 8.64
N SER A 82 15.78 6.04 7.98
CA SER A 82 14.50 6.52 7.41
C SER A 82 14.27 6.01 5.98
N PRO A 83 13.04 6.08 5.44
CA PRO A 83 12.77 5.81 4.03
C PRO A 83 13.57 6.67 3.05
N LEU A 84 14.07 7.82 3.52
CA LEU A 84 14.91 8.76 2.78
C LEU A 84 16.41 8.51 2.92
N SER A 85 16.80 7.45 3.64
CA SER A 85 18.21 7.03 3.72
C SER A 85 18.84 6.94 2.34
N TYR A 86 20.08 7.40 2.23
CA TYR A 86 20.88 7.44 0.99
C TYR A 86 20.28 8.28 -0.16
N THR A 87 19.21 9.05 0.07
CA THR A 87 18.69 9.92 -0.97
C THR A 87 19.66 11.06 -1.25
N LYS A 88 20.07 11.21 -2.50
CA LYS A 88 20.90 12.33 -2.97
C LYS A 88 20.08 13.52 -3.46
N LYS A 89 18.74 13.40 -3.48
CA LYS A 89 17.85 14.47 -3.93
C LYS A 89 17.41 15.32 -2.73
N PRO A 90 17.17 16.63 -2.95
CA PRO A 90 16.70 17.52 -1.90
C PRO A 90 15.33 17.10 -1.41
N ILE A 91 15.02 17.47 -0.17
CA ILE A 91 13.78 17.07 0.50
C ILE A 91 12.54 17.64 -0.20
N ASP A 92 12.66 18.84 -0.77
CA ASP A 92 11.60 19.51 -1.52
C ASP A 92 11.11 18.65 -2.69
N LYS A 93 12.03 17.99 -3.40
CA LYS A 93 11.63 17.11 -4.51
C LYS A 93 10.78 15.95 -4.00
N TRP A 94 11.04 15.42 -2.80
CA TRP A 94 10.20 14.37 -2.21
C TRP A 94 8.82 14.88 -1.81
N ILE A 95 8.74 16.06 -1.18
CA ILE A 95 7.47 16.68 -0.79
C ILE A 95 6.62 16.94 -2.04
N LYS A 96 7.21 17.59 -3.06
CA LYS A 96 6.56 17.83 -4.35
C LYS A 96 6.12 16.51 -5.02
N TYR A 97 6.95 15.46 -4.98
CA TYR A 97 6.55 14.13 -5.49
C TYR A 97 5.29 13.60 -4.79
N THR A 98 5.21 13.74 -3.46
CA THR A 98 4.05 13.27 -2.69
C THR A 98 2.78 14.02 -3.03
N LEU A 99 2.86 15.34 -3.24
CA LEU A 99 1.75 16.16 -3.71
C LEU A 99 1.26 15.68 -5.09
N CYS A 100 2.17 15.40 -6.01
CA CYS A 100 1.80 14.85 -7.32
C CYS A 100 1.15 13.45 -7.24
N ILE A 101 1.53 12.59 -6.27
CA ILE A 101 0.85 11.32 -6.02
C ILE A 101 -0.59 11.56 -5.52
N LYS A 102 -0.79 12.52 -4.61
CA LYS A 102 -2.12 12.90 -4.11
C LYS A 102 -3.02 13.34 -5.26
N GLU A 103 -2.48 14.11 -6.19
CA GLU A 103 -3.16 14.58 -7.40
C GLU A 103 -3.20 13.54 -8.53
N GLY A 104 -2.77 12.29 -8.29
CA GLY A 104 -2.89 11.21 -9.26
C GLY A 104 -2.03 11.34 -10.53
N PHE A 105 -0.99 12.18 -10.53
CA PHE A 105 -0.19 12.39 -11.73
C PHE A 105 0.53 11.12 -12.22
N SER A 106 0.73 11.03 -13.54
CA SER A 106 1.44 9.92 -14.18
C SER A 106 2.94 9.95 -13.83
N LEU A 107 3.64 8.82 -13.92
CA LEU A 107 5.08 8.78 -13.64
C LEU A 107 5.89 9.74 -14.52
N ARG A 108 5.48 9.88 -15.79
CA ARG A 108 6.13 10.74 -16.79
C ARG A 108 5.93 12.21 -16.45
N LYS A 109 4.69 12.62 -16.16
CA LYS A 109 4.36 13.99 -15.72
C LYS A 109 5.12 14.36 -14.45
N ILE A 110 5.18 13.45 -13.47
CA ILE A 110 5.98 13.68 -12.25
C ILE A 110 7.47 13.80 -12.57
N SER A 111 7.99 12.97 -13.48
CA SER A 111 9.38 13.00 -13.94
C SER A 111 9.76 14.36 -14.52
N GLU A 112 8.88 14.90 -15.36
CA GLU A 112 9.02 16.18 -16.05
C GLU A 112 8.97 17.34 -15.05
N ILE A 113 7.91 17.43 -14.23
CA ILE A 113 7.73 18.50 -13.24
C ILE A 113 8.91 18.59 -12.26
N LEU A 114 9.47 17.44 -11.86
CA LEU A 114 10.53 17.39 -10.86
C LEU A 114 11.92 17.32 -11.45
N ASP A 115 12.06 17.25 -12.78
CA ASP A 115 13.32 17.00 -13.46
C ASP A 115 14.11 15.85 -12.79
N ILE A 116 13.51 14.65 -12.88
CA ILE A 116 14.11 13.40 -12.42
C ILE A 116 13.95 12.33 -13.49
N ASN A 117 14.81 11.30 -13.45
CA ASN A 117 14.68 10.15 -14.33
C ASN A 117 13.40 9.35 -14.01
N LEU A 118 12.73 8.83 -15.04
CA LEU A 118 11.48 8.06 -14.93
C LEU A 118 11.63 6.84 -14.00
N THR A 119 12.77 6.15 -14.02
CA THR A 119 13.08 5.03 -13.13
C THR A 119 13.18 5.49 -11.68
N THR A 120 13.75 6.67 -11.43
CA THR A 120 13.78 7.27 -10.08
C THR A 120 12.36 7.57 -9.61
N SER A 121 11.54 8.17 -10.48
CA SER A 121 10.12 8.41 -10.21
C SER A 121 9.40 7.11 -9.84
N PHE A 122 9.58 6.04 -10.63
CA PHE A 122 8.99 4.73 -10.36
C PHE A 122 9.35 4.17 -8.97
N HIS A 123 10.64 4.22 -8.60
CA HIS A 123 11.08 3.76 -7.28
C HIS A 123 10.53 4.62 -6.15
N TRP A 124 10.46 5.94 -6.32
CA TRP A 124 9.93 6.85 -5.31
C TRP A 124 8.45 6.60 -5.05
N ARG A 125 7.66 6.42 -6.11
CA ARG A 125 6.26 6.01 -6.01
C ARG A 125 6.11 4.76 -5.14
N HIS A 126 6.87 3.71 -5.43
CA HIS A 126 6.77 2.47 -4.66
C HIS A 126 7.24 2.59 -3.22
N LYS A 127 8.29 3.36 -2.95
CA LYS A 127 8.71 3.66 -1.56
C LYS A 127 7.58 4.31 -0.78
N ILE A 128 7.00 5.38 -1.34
CA ILE A 128 5.91 6.12 -0.70
C ILE A 128 4.71 5.19 -0.48
N LEU A 129 4.24 4.52 -1.52
CA LEU A 129 3.06 3.66 -1.47
C LEU A 129 3.23 2.39 -0.60
N SER A 130 4.47 1.95 -0.35
CA SER A 130 4.73 0.81 0.55
C SER A 130 4.46 1.10 2.03
N VAL A 131 4.44 2.38 2.40
CA VAL A 131 4.22 2.83 3.77
C VAL A 131 2.88 3.55 3.89
N ALA A 132 2.52 4.32 2.86
CA ALA A 132 1.26 5.02 2.77
C ALA A 132 0.07 4.03 2.89
N GLY A 133 -1.07 4.45 3.42
CA GLY A 133 -2.29 3.62 3.54
C GLY A 133 -2.25 2.48 4.57
N THR A 134 -1.08 1.93 4.92
CA THR A 134 -0.96 0.80 5.88
C THR A 134 -1.61 1.10 7.23
N LYS A 135 -1.45 2.32 7.74
CA LYS A 135 -2.06 2.75 9.00
C LYS A 135 -3.58 2.92 8.92
N ILE A 136 -4.10 3.37 7.78
CA ILE A 136 -5.57 3.49 7.58
C ILE A 136 -6.19 2.10 7.70
N MET A 137 -5.57 1.10 7.08
CA MET A 137 -6.07 -0.28 7.05
C MET A 137 -5.77 -1.10 8.32
N ASN A 138 -5.09 -0.53 9.32
CA ASN A 138 -4.79 -1.21 10.59
C ASN A 138 -5.90 -1.04 11.63
N LYS A 139 -6.95 -0.26 11.35
CA LYS A 139 -8.10 -0.16 12.25
C LYS A 139 -8.86 -1.48 12.25
N LYS A 140 -9.16 -2.01 13.44
CA LYS A 140 -10.05 -3.16 13.58
C LYS A 140 -11.50 -2.72 13.27
N LEU A 141 -12.24 -3.60 12.62
CA LEU A 141 -13.63 -3.46 12.23
C LEU A 141 -14.57 -3.86 13.38
N SER A 142 -15.68 -3.15 13.53
CA SER A 142 -16.66 -3.26 14.64
C SER A 142 -18.08 -3.40 14.11
N GLY A 143 -19.02 -3.85 14.95
CA GLY A 143 -20.44 -3.85 14.60
C GLY A 143 -20.78 -4.84 13.48
N THR A 144 -21.42 -4.38 12.41
CA THR A 144 -21.69 -5.22 11.23
C THR A 144 -20.65 -4.96 10.14
N ILE A 145 -20.08 -6.03 9.61
CA ILE A 145 -19.05 -5.96 8.58
C ILE A 145 -19.59 -6.47 7.25
N GLU A 146 -19.57 -5.62 6.24
CA GLU A 146 -19.79 -6.01 4.85
C GLU A 146 -18.49 -6.53 4.23
N VAL A 147 -18.58 -7.60 3.46
CA VAL A 147 -17.45 -8.26 2.81
C VAL A 147 -17.75 -8.46 1.32
N ASP A 148 -16.74 -8.21 0.48
CA ASP A 148 -16.69 -8.56 -0.93
C ASP A 148 -15.33 -9.17 -1.31
N GLU A 149 -15.31 -9.93 -2.40
CA GLU A 149 -14.11 -10.55 -2.97
C GLU A 149 -13.77 -9.96 -4.34
N VAL A 150 -12.67 -9.22 -4.40
CA VAL A 150 -12.23 -8.58 -5.63
C VAL A 150 -11.13 -9.43 -6.28
N GLY A 151 -11.49 -10.10 -7.37
CA GLY A 151 -10.55 -10.87 -8.20
C GLY A 151 -9.89 -10.03 -9.31
N ILE A 152 -8.56 -10.10 -9.42
CA ILE A 152 -7.75 -9.47 -10.49
C ILE A 152 -6.81 -10.50 -11.09
N LYS A 153 -6.78 -10.64 -12.42
CA LYS A 153 -5.87 -11.57 -13.11
C LYS A 153 -4.41 -11.15 -12.86
N GLU A 154 -3.55 -12.10 -12.51
CA GLU A 154 -2.14 -11.85 -12.17
C GLU A 154 -1.42 -11.16 -13.32
N SER A 155 -0.67 -10.10 -13.06
CA SER A 155 0.00 -9.27 -14.05
C SER A 155 1.50 -9.26 -13.80
N PHE A 156 2.27 -9.57 -14.84
CA PHE A 156 3.73 -9.61 -14.81
C PHE A 156 4.36 -8.39 -15.52
N LYS A 157 3.65 -7.27 -15.56
CA LYS A 157 4.11 -6.01 -16.17
C LYS A 157 5.52 -5.65 -15.69
N GLY A 158 6.41 -5.36 -16.64
CA GLY A 158 7.81 -5.04 -16.37
C GLY A 158 8.74 -6.25 -16.16
N ASN A 159 8.22 -7.49 -16.22
CA ASN A 159 9.02 -8.71 -16.07
C ASN A 159 9.49 -9.31 -17.42
N HIS A 160 8.98 -8.79 -18.55
CA HIS A 160 9.13 -9.42 -19.87
C HIS A 160 10.51 -9.24 -20.53
N ASN A 161 11.24 -8.18 -20.20
CA ASN A 161 12.47 -7.83 -20.94
C ASN A 161 13.76 -8.25 -20.22
N LEU A 162 13.70 -8.52 -18.91
CA LEU A 162 14.89 -8.73 -18.08
C LEU A 162 15.14 -10.21 -17.76
N ASN A 163 14.13 -11.06 -17.86
CA ASN A 163 14.24 -12.47 -17.52
C ASN A 163 14.08 -13.32 -18.77
N LYS A 164 15.20 -13.74 -19.38
CA LYS A 164 15.21 -14.63 -20.57
C LYS A 164 14.44 -15.94 -20.34
N LYS A 165 14.27 -16.36 -19.09
CA LYS A 165 13.55 -17.57 -18.71
C LYS A 165 12.05 -17.32 -18.48
N PHE A 166 11.55 -16.10 -18.68
CA PHE A 166 10.14 -15.74 -18.47
C PHE A 166 9.54 -15.05 -19.69
N SER A 167 8.38 -15.51 -20.16
CA SER A 167 7.62 -14.83 -21.22
C SER A 167 6.13 -15.08 -21.10
N ILE A 168 5.31 -14.13 -21.57
CA ILE A 168 3.87 -14.36 -21.76
C ILE A 168 3.70 -15.08 -23.09
N LEU A 169 2.88 -16.13 -23.14
CA LEU A 169 2.59 -16.81 -24.39
C LEU A 169 1.82 -15.86 -25.32
N LYS A 170 2.33 -15.67 -26.55
CA LYS A 170 1.65 -14.83 -27.55
C LYS A 170 0.32 -15.44 -27.99
N SER A 171 0.25 -16.78 -28.08
CA SER A 171 -0.93 -17.54 -28.45
C SER A 171 -2.03 -17.50 -27.39
N ASP A 172 -1.65 -17.45 -26.12
CA ASP A 172 -2.57 -17.41 -24.99
C ASP A 172 -2.02 -16.50 -23.90
N LYS A 173 -2.57 -15.28 -23.83
CA LYS A 173 -2.16 -14.25 -22.85
C LYS A 173 -2.48 -14.66 -21.41
N ASP A 174 -3.28 -15.68 -21.18
CA ASP A 174 -3.55 -16.23 -19.87
C ASP A 174 -2.51 -17.24 -19.40
N LYS A 175 -1.56 -17.61 -20.26
CA LYS A 175 -0.44 -18.48 -19.92
C LYS A 175 0.89 -17.74 -19.99
N TYR A 176 1.86 -18.25 -19.21
CA TYR A 176 3.23 -17.75 -19.23
C TYR A 176 4.21 -18.92 -19.18
N LYS A 177 5.37 -18.73 -19.79
CA LYS A 177 6.47 -19.67 -19.76
C LYS A 177 7.45 -19.23 -18.67
N GLN A 178 7.86 -20.14 -17.80
CA GLN A 178 8.93 -19.92 -16.84
C GLN A 178 9.84 -21.16 -16.82
N ASN A 179 11.16 -20.98 -17.01
CA ASN A 179 12.12 -22.09 -17.03
C ASN A 179 11.72 -23.25 -17.97
N ASN A 180 11.22 -22.91 -19.16
CA ASN A 180 10.70 -23.85 -20.14
C ASN A 180 9.35 -24.53 -19.84
N GLU A 181 8.77 -24.31 -18.67
CA GLU A 181 7.46 -24.84 -18.30
C GLU A 181 6.36 -23.79 -18.53
N VAL A 182 5.15 -24.25 -18.88
CA VAL A 182 3.99 -23.39 -19.13
C VAL A 182 3.06 -23.41 -17.92
N PHE A 183 2.73 -22.23 -17.43
CA PHE A 183 1.86 -22.02 -16.28
C PHE A 183 0.66 -21.17 -16.66
N GLU A 184 -0.45 -21.38 -15.96
CA GLU A 184 -1.63 -20.54 -16.08
C GLU A 184 -1.57 -19.37 -15.10
N ARG A 185 -1.91 -18.17 -15.56
CA ARG A 185 -2.04 -16.98 -14.73
C ARG A 185 -3.22 -17.13 -13.78
N GLU A 186 -2.94 -17.06 -12.50
CA GLU A 186 -3.98 -17.14 -11.47
C GLU A 186 -4.69 -15.79 -11.27
N LYS A 187 -5.84 -15.80 -10.60
CA LYS A 187 -6.48 -14.57 -10.10
C LYS A 187 -5.94 -14.27 -8.70
N ILE A 188 -5.53 -13.04 -8.46
CA ILE A 188 -5.24 -12.53 -7.12
C ILE A 188 -6.54 -12.09 -6.49
N MET A 189 -6.84 -12.67 -5.35
CA MET A 189 -8.06 -12.42 -4.59
C MET A 189 -7.77 -11.41 -3.49
N ILE A 190 -8.53 -10.32 -3.52
CA ILE A 190 -8.48 -9.24 -2.55
C ILE A 190 -9.71 -9.32 -1.68
N LEU A 191 -9.50 -9.36 -0.37
CA LEU A 191 -10.56 -9.23 0.62
C LEU A 191 -10.88 -7.74 0.79
N ASN A 192 -12.15 -7.38 0.68
CA ASN A 192 -12.61 -6.00 0.67
C ASN A 192 -13.75 -5.86 1.69
N CYS A 193 -13.50 -5.20 2.82
CA CYS A 193 -14.45 -5.09 3.93
C CYS A 193 -14.74 -3.64 4.34
N LYS A 194 -15.97 -3.38 4.77
CA LYS A 194 -16.40 -2.09 5.35
C LYS A 194 -17.23 -2.39 6.58
N ASP A 195 -17.03 -1.66 7.67
CA ASP A 195 -17.90 -1.76 8.84
C ASP A 195 -18.93 -0.63 8.88
N THR A 196 -19.88 -0.72 9.82
CA THR A 196 -20.92 0.31 10.03
C THR A 196 -20.36 1.64 10.56
N ASN A 197 -19.12 1.66 11.05
CA ASN A 197 -18.42 2.83 11.56
C ASN A 197 -17.49 3.46 10.50
N ASP A 198 -17.72 3.15 9.21
CA ASP A 198 -16.92 3.59 8.07
C ASP A 198 -15.42 3.24 8.11
N ASN A 199 -15.05 2.25 8.92
CA ASN A 199 -13.72 1.65 8.85
C ASN A 199 -13.64 0.74 7.63
N ASN A 200 -12.55 0.87 6.89
CA ASN A 200 -12.33 0.19 5.62
C ASN A 200 -11.12 -0.73 5.71
N PHE A 201 -11.25 -1.95 5.19
CA PHE A 201 -10.14 -2.88 5.01
C PHE A 201 -10.11 -3.38 3.57
N MET A 202 -8.92 -3.38 2.95
CA MET A 202 -8.74 -3.95 1.63
C MET A 202 -7.35 -4.56 1.54
N LYS A 203 -7.24 -5.87 1.26
CA LYS A 203 -5.92 -6.52 1.19
C LYS A 203 -5.90 -7.72 0.24
N PRO A 204 -4.83 -7.91 -0.54
CA PRO A 204 -4.63 -9.15 -1.29
C PRO A 204 -4.37 -10.29 -0.30
N VAL A 205 -5.15 -11.37 -0.36
CA VAL A 205 -5.07 -12.45 0.63
C VAL A 205 -4.63 -13.78 0.02
N ALA A 206 -5.07 -14.09 -1.20
CA ALA A 206 -4.85 -15.39 -1.82
C ALA A 206 -4.70 -15.31 -3.34
N LYS A 207 -4.25 -16.41 -3.95
CA LYS A 207 -4.35 -16.66 -5.39
C LYS A 207 -5.44 -17.71 -5.65
N ARG A 208 -6.05 -17.66 -6.84
CA ARG A 208 -7.21 -18.46 -7.30
C ARG A 208 -8.50 -18.20 -6.53
N ASN A 209 -8.54 -18.53 -5.24
CA ASN A 209 -9.72 -18.39 -4.39
C ASN A 209 -9.33 -18.03 -2.94
N ILE A 210 -10.25 -17.37 -2.23
CA ILE A 210 -10.13 -17.19 -0.78
C ILE A 210 -10.65 -18.46 -0.11
N LYS A 211 -9.81 -19.12 0.68
CA LYS A 211 -10.15 -20.30 1.50
C LYS A 211 -10.40 -19.91 2.96
N LEU A 212 -10.94 -20.83 3.76
CA LEU A 212 -11.19 -20.61 5.18
C LEU A 212 -9.91 -20.22 5.95
N GLU A 213 -8.76 -20.84 5.65
CA GLU A 213 -7.50 -20.50 6.31
C GLU A 213 -7.05 -19.06 5.99
N SER A 214 -7.44 -18.53 4.82
CA SER A 214 -7.18 -17.13 4.47
C SER A 214 -8.06 -16.18 5.28
N LEU A 215 -9.30 -16.56 5.58
CA LEU A 215 -10.19 -15.78 6.44
C LEU A 215 -9.67 -15.78 7.89
N GLU A 216 -9.26 -16.93 8.41
CA GLU A 216 -8.63 -17.01 9.73
C GLU A 216 -7.37 -16.16 9.83
N LYS A 217 -6.55 -16.15 8.79
CA LYS A 217 -5.30 -15.38 8.78
C LYS A 217 -5.50 -13.87 8.62
N PHE A 218 -6.47 -13.43 7.83
CA PHE A 218 -6.57 -12.03 7.41
C PHE A 218 -7.83 -11.31 7.89
N LEU A 219 -8.96 -12.00 8.01
CA LEU A 219 -10.23 -11.42 8.46
C LEU A 219 -10.37 -11.48 9.99
N LYS A 220 -10.08 -12.62 10.62
CA LYS A 220 -10.24 -12.75 12.08
C LYS A 220 -9.42 -11.72 12.88
N PRO A 221 -8.13 -11.43 12.59
CA PRO A 221 -7.33 -10.51 13.40
C PRO A 221 -7.80 -9.06 13.37
N ILE A 222 -8.58 -8.69 12.34
CA ILE A 222 -9.09 -7.33 12.15
C ILE A 222 -10.52 -7.17 12.67
N ILE A 223 -11.18 -8.23 13.12
CA ILE A 223 -12.51 -8.17 13.72
C ILE A 223 -12.38 -7.86 15.21
N LYS A 224 -13.13 -6.87 15.71
CA LYS A 224 -13.27 -6.62 17.15
C LYS A 224 -14.27 -7.60 17.79
N GLU A 225 -14.18 -7.73 19.11
CA GLU A 225 -15.04 -8.61 19.90
C GLU A 225 -16.51 -8.19 19.89
N ASP A 226 -16.79 -6.89 19.68
CA ASP A 226 -18.14 -6.31 19.56
C ASP A 226 -18.82 -6.59 18.20
N CYS A 227 -18.12 -7.25 17.28
CA CYS A 227 -18.67 -7.58 15.96
C CYS A 227 -19.77 -8.64 16.10
N SER A 228 -20.96 -8.31 15.64
CA SER A 228 -22.14 -9.17 15.80
C SER A 228 -22.55 -9.87 14.49
N CYS A 229 -22.19 -9.31 13.33
CA CYS A 229 -22.65 -9.81 12.04
C CYS A 229 -21.65 -9.61 10.90
N LEU A 230 -21.63 -10.58 9.98
CA LEU A 230 -20.95 -10.50 8.69
C LEU A 230 -21.96 -10.56 7.54
N ALA A 231 -21.98 -9.54 6.69
CA ALA A 231 -22.73 -9.52 5.45
C ALA A 231 -21.81 -9.85 4.28
N THR A 232 -22.00 -11.00 3.64
CA THR A 232 -21.01 -11.57 2.71
C THR A 232 -21.63 -11.90 1.35
N PRO A 233 -20.80 -12.18 0.32
CA PRO A 233 -21.29 -12.83 -0.89
C PRO A 233 -21.82 -14.23 -0.53
N SER A 234 -22.70 -14.78 -1.38
CA SER A 234 -23.25 -16.13 -1.21
C SER A 234 -22.17 -17.20 -1.43
N ASN A 235 -21.35 -17.48 -0.41
CA ASN A 235 -20.31 -18.51 -0.42
C ASN A 235 -20.22 -19.22 0.94
N TYR A 236 -20.24 -20.56 0.92
CA TYR A 236 -20.27 -21.42 2.11
C TYR A 236 -19.10 -21.21 3.08
N LYS A 237 -17.94 -20.73 2.62
CA LYS A 237 -16.78 -20.50 3.50
C LYS A 237 -17.04 -19.45 4.58
N TYR A 238 -17.87 -18.45 4.28
CA TYR A 238 -18.26 -17.43 5.26
C TYR A 238 -19.24 -18.00 6.30
N TYR A 239 -20.05 -18.99 5.92
CA TYR A 239 -20.89 -19.72 6.87
C TYR A 239 -20.03 -20.49 7.89
N TYR A 240 -19.04 -21.26 7.42
CA TYR A 240 -18.15 -21.98 8.35
C TYR A 240 -17.32 -21.02 9.22
N PHE A 241 -16.84 -19.92 8.64
CA PHE A 241 -16.12 -18.89 9.40
C PHE A 241 -17.01 -18.26 10.49
N THR A 242 -18.21 -17.80 10.14
CA THR A 242 -19.13 -17.18 11.11
C THR A 242 -19.54 -18.15 12.22
N LYS A 243 -19.85 -19.40 11.88
CA LYS A 243 -20.19 -20.44 12.86
C LYS A 243 -19.04 -20.71 13.84
N ALA A 244 -17.80 -20.79 13.36
CA ALA A 244 -16.63 -21.02 14.23
C ALA A 244 -16.35 -19.85 15.20
N HIS A 245 -16.78 -18.64 14.85
CA HIS A 245 -16.54 -17.42 15.63
C HIS A 245 -17.78 -16.85 16.32
N GLY A 246 -18.91 -17.57 16.31
CA GLY A 246 -20.15 -17.13 16.97
C GLY A 246 -20.80 -15.87 16.36
N LEU A 247 -20.54 -15.60 15.08
CA LEU A 247 -21.03 -14.41 14.39
C LEU A 247 -22.36 -14.72 13.66
N LYS A 248 -23.26 -13.72 13.56
CA LYS A 248 -24.41 -13.82 12.66
C LYS A 248 -23.95 -13.67 11.20
N LEU A 249 -24.63 -14.37 10.30
CA LEU A 249 -24.34 -14.33 8.86
C LEU A 249 -25.51 -13.75 8.10
N SER A 250 -25.24 -12.72 7.30
CA SER A 250 -26.16 -12.14 6.32
C SER A 250 -25.68 -12.41 4.90
N MET A 251 -26.57 -12.93 4.04
CA MET A 251 -26.28 -13.22 2.64
C MET A 251 -27.43 -12.74 1.74
N HIS A 252 -27.09 -12.01 0.68
CA HIS A 252 -28.05 -11.43 -0.27
C HIS A 252 -28.84 -12.50 -1.07
N ARG A 253 -28.34 -13.74 -1.10
CA ARG A 253 -29.08 -14.91 -1.59
C ARG A 253 -28.72 -16.09 -0.70
N ALA A 254 -29.47 -16.26 0.39
CA ALA A 254 -29.34 -17.45 1.20
C ALA A 254 -29.89 -18.63 0.41
N ILE A 255 -29.09 -19.69 0.34
CA ILE A 255 -29.64 -21.00 0.01
C ILE A 255 -30.24 -21.50 1.33
N ASN A 256 -31.51 -21.92 1.35
CA ASN A 256 -32.24 -22.42 2.54
C ASN A 256 -31.62 -23.70 3.19
N LEU A 257 -30.36 -24.00 2.88
CA LEU A 257 -29.62 -25.19 3.27
C LEU A 257 -28.97 -25.09 4.66
N PHE A 258 -28.86 -23.91 5.28
CA PHE A 258 -28.12 -23.74 6.53
C PHE A 258 -28.93 -22.98 7.61
N LYS A 259 -29.04 -23.58 8.80
CA LYS A 259 -29.62 -22.96 10.00
C LYS A 259 -28.75 -21.77 10.47
N GLY A 260 -29.37 -20.66 10.87
CA GLY A 260 -28.68 -19.48 11.41
C GLY A 260 -28.27 -18.42 10.39
N ILE A 261 -28.63 -18.58 9.11
CA ILE A 261 -28.50 -17.50 8.12
C ILE A 261 -29.65 -16.50 8.32
N THR A 262 -29.31 -15.24 8.56
CA THR A 262 -30.27 -14.15 8.56
C THR A 262 -30.37 -13.61 7.14
N THR A 263 -31.50 -13.81 6.47
CA THR A 263 -31.76 -13.15 5.19
C THR A 263 -32.18 -11.70 5.45
N ASN A 264 -31.60 -10.75 4.72
CA ASN A 264 -32.00 -9.34 4.70
C ASN A 264 -31.96 -8.63 6.07
N ILE A 265 -30.77 -8.31 6.57
CA ILE A 265 -30.64 -7.29 7.61
C ILE A 265 -30.93 -5.92 6.96
N PRO A 266 -31.93 -5.15 7.45
CA PRO A 266 -32.28 -3.85 6.86
C PRO A 266 -31.06 -2.93 6.78
N GLY A 267 -30.84 -2.33 5.61
CA GLY A 267 -29.72 -1.41 5.35
C GLY A 267 -28.36 -2.05 5.07
N ILE A 268 -28.24 -3.38 5.05
CA ILE A 268 -26.96 -4.08 4.88
C ILE A 268 -27.08 -5.10 3.73
N ASP A 269 -26.51 -4.79 2.57
CA ASP A 269 -26.74 -5.55 1.35
C ASP A 269 -25.49 -5.79 0.49
N ASN A 270 -24.29 -5.62 1.07
CA ASN A 270 -22.96 -5.77 0.43
C ASN A 270 -22.74 -4.94 -0.86
N LYS A 271 -23.67 -4.04 -1.22
CA LYS A 271 -23.56 -3.24 -2.44
C LYS A 271 -22.44 -2.24 -2.36
N ILE A 272 -22.22 -1.61 -1.20
CA ILE A 272 -21.18 -0.59 -1.02
C ILE A 272 -19.79 -1.20 -1.25
N VAL A 273 -19.49 -2.31 -0.56
CA VAL A 273 -18.22 -3.03 -0.76
C VAL A 273 -18.06 -3.52 -2.20
N THR A 274 -19.12 -4.05 -2.82
CA THR A 274 -19.10 -4.47 -4.24
C THR A 274 -18.77 -3.30 -5.18
N GLN A 275 -19.36 -2.13 -4.94
CA GLN A 275 -19.11 -0.92 -5.73
C GLN A 275 -17.69 -0.40 -5.52
N ARG A 276 -17.17 -0.43 -4.28
CA ARG A 276 -15.78 -0.09 -3.98
C ARG A 276 -14.81 -1.02 -4.72
N GLY A 277 -15.12 -2.30 -4.81
CA GLY A 277 -14.36 -3.27 -5.61
C GLY A 277 -14.34 -2.93 -7.11
N LYS A 278 -15.48 -2.49 -7.67
CA LYS A 278 -15.56 -1.98 -9.06
C LYS A 278 -14.75 -0.69 -9.25
N ALA A 279 -14.85 0.26 -8.32
CA ALA A 279 -14.06 1.49 -8.32
C ALA A 279 -12.56 1.19 -8.33
N PHE A 280 -12.11 0.25 -7.50
CA PHE A 280 -10.70 -0.15 -7.46
C PHE A 280 -10.22 -0.74 -8.80
N LYS A 281 -11.04 -1.57 -9.46
CA LYS A 281 -10.70 -2.07 -10.80
C LYS A 281 -10.58 -0.95 -11.83
N LEU A 282 -11.45 0.06 -11.77
CA LEU A 282 -11.36 1.25 -12.62
C LEU A 282 -10.11 2.08 -12.29
N PHE A 283 -9.76 2.22 -11.01
CA PHE A 283 -8.55 2.90 -10.55
C PHE A 283 -7.30 2.30 -11.17
N LEU A 284 -7.18 0.96 -11.16
CA LEU A 284 -6.03 0.29 -11.75
C LEU A 284 -5.95 0.46 -13.29
N ARG A 285 -7.09 0.58 -13.97
CA ARG A 285 -7.13 0.81 -15.43
C ARG A 285 -6.51 2.15 -15.81
N SER A 286 -6.62 3.19 -14.97
CA SER A 286 -5.96 4.48 -15.17
C SER A 286 -4.43 4.38 -15.26
N PHE A 287 -3.83 3.29 -14.75
CA PHE A 287 -2.40 3.02 -14.84
C PHE A 287 -2.04 1.96 -15.91
N HIS A 288 -2.98 1.63 -16.80
CA HIS A 288 -2.91 0.47 -17.70
C HIS A 288 -2.60 -0.83 -16.94
N ASN A 289 -3.26 -0.99 -15.79
CA ASN A 289 -2.98 -2.02 -14.79
C ASN A 289 -1.56 -1.97 -14.22
N VAL A 290 -1.37 -2.68 -13.10
CA VAL A 290 -0.11 -2.70 -12.36
C VAL A 290 0.43 -4.12 -12.31
N ALA A 291 1.73 -4.26 -12.07
CA ALA A 291 2.31 -5.57 -11.78
C ALA A 291 1.74 -6.08 -10.47
N SER A 292 1.36 -7.36 -10.43
CA SER A 292 0.74 -7.98 -9.26
C SER A 292 1.57 -7.88 -8.01
N LYS A 293 2.90 -7.93 -8.12
CA LYS A 293 3.83 -7.74 -6.99
C LYS A 293 3.72 -6.37 -6.30
N TYR A 294 3.11 -5.37 -6.94
CA TYR A 294 2.90 -4.05 -6.35
C TYR A 294 1.43 -3.78 -6.02
N LEU A 295 0.56 -4.77 -6.14
CA LEU A 295 -0.89 -4.58 -5.97
C LEU A 295 -1.23 -4.03 -4.57
N GLY A 296 -0.60 -4.55 -3.51
CA GLY A 296 -0.75 -4.01 -2.16
C GLY A 296 -0.41 -2.51 -2.05
N PHE A 297 0.60 -2.04 -2.78
CA PHE A 297 0.97 -0.61 -2.79
C PHE A 297 -0.07 0.26 -3.49
N TYR A 298 -0.70 -0.24 -4.56
CA TYR A 298 -1.76 0.50 -5.25
C TYR A 298 -3.09 0.44 -4.49
N ILE A 299 -3.34 -0.61 -3.70
CA ILE A 299 -4.45 -0.62 -2.74
C ILE A 299 -4.25 0.47 -1.69
N ASN A 300 -3.04 0.58 -1.13
CA ASN A 300 -2.71 1.67 -0.22
C ASN A 300 -2.99 3.05 -0.83
N TRP A 301 -2.65 3.24 -2.11
CA TRP A 301 -2.95 4.48 -2.83
C TRP A 301 -4.46 4.70 -2.98
N PHE A 302 -5.19 3.68 -3.38
CA PHE A 302 -6.64 3.76 -3.54
C PHE A 302 -7.36 4.09 -2.24
N VAL A 303 -6.94 3.47 -1.13
CA VAL A 303 -7.49 3.77 0.21
C VAL A 303 -7.22 5.22 0.60
N MET A 304 -6.04 5.77 0.30
CA MET A 304 -5.79 7.19 0.51
C MET A 304 -6.65 8.11 -0.36
N PHE A 305 -7.07 7.69 -1.56
CA PHE A 305 -7.96 8.48 -2.40
C PHE A 305 -9.40 8.51 -1.87
N ILE A 306 -9.83 7.42 -1.24
CA ILE A 306 -11.15 7.31 -0.62
C ILE A 306 -11.22 8.19 0.65
N VAL A 307 -10.15 8.21 1.44
CA VAL A 307 -10.07 9.03 2.66
C VAL A 307 -9.72 10.47 2.26
N GLU A 308 -10.71 11.34 2.15
CA GLU A 308 -10.58 12.71 1.62
C GLU A 308 -9.76 13.68 2.49
N ASP A 309 -9.31 13.24 3.67
CA ASP A 309 -8.68 14.08 4.69
C ASP A 309 -7.21 14.49 4.39
N ASN A 310 -6.78 15.55 5.09
CA ASN A 310 -5.36 15.88 5.38
C ASN A 310 -4.52 14.69 5.89
N GLN A 311 -5.16 13.57 6.22
CA GLN A 311 -4.54 12.30 6.49
C GLN A 311 -3.54 11.88 5.40
N GLY A 312 -3.78 12.17 4.11
CA GLY A 312 -2.82 11.88 3.03
C GLY A 312 -1.46 12.56 3.24
N LEU A 313 -1.46 13.88 3.47
CA LEU A 313 -0.25 14.64 3.84
C LEU A 313 0.32 14.17 5.18
N SER A 314 -0.52 13.83 6.16
CA SER A 314 -0.07 13.27 7.44
C SER A 314 0.63 11.90 7.28
N LEU A 315 0.18 11.08 6.33
CA LEU A 315 0.76 9.77 6.03
C LEU A 315 2.08 9.94 5.28
N PHE A 316 2.16 10.92 4.39
CA PHE A 316 3.42 11.31 3.77
C PHE A 316 4.40 11.86 4.81
N ARG A 317 3.95 12.70 5.75
CA ARG A 317 4.76 13.12 6.92
C ARG A 317 5.28 11.90 7.68
N LYS A 318 4.41 10.93 8.00
CA LYS A 318 4.80 9.68 8.68
C LYS A 318 5.76 8.81 7.85
N PHE A 319 5.70 8.86 6.52
CA PHE A 319 6.69 8.22 5.65
C PHE A 319 8.04 8.90 5.81
N VAL A 320 8.08 10.21 5.68
CA VAL A 320 9.31 10.98 5.74
C VAL A 320 9.98 10.88 7.12
N THR A 321 9.20 10.86 8.21
CA THR A 321 9.70 10.68 9.59
C THR A 321 9.75 9.22 10.04
N GLY A 322 9.51 8.27 9.13
CA GLY A 322 9.46 6.85 9.48
C GLY A 322 10.84 6.32 9.85
N LYS A 323 10.91 5.37 10.79
CA LYS A 323 12.16 4.68 11.18
C LYS A 323 12.44 3.41 10.35
N LYS A 324 11.90 3.32 9.12
CA LYS A 324 12.07 2.15 8.24
C LYS A 324 12.91 2.52 7.03
N GLN A 325 14.15 2.07 6.99
CA GLN A 325 15.00 2.22 5.81
C GLN A 325 14.35 1.50 4.62
N LEU A 326 14.35 2.10 3.43
CA LEU A 326 13.86 1.46 2.19
C LEU A 326 14.88 1.65 1.07
N ARG A 327 15.46 0.56 0.57
CA ARG A 327 16.38 0.53 -0.57
C ARG A 327 15.61 0.23 -1.85
N VAL A 328 16.15 0.64 -2.99
CA VAL A 328 15.57 0.34 -4.30
C VAL A 328 15.52 -1.17 -4.54
N GLU A 329 16.58 -1.87 -4.14
CA GLU A 329 16.76 -3.33 -4.27
C GLU A 329 15.65 -4.13 -3.60
N ASP A 330 15.13 -3.62 -2.48
CA ASP A 330 14.08 -4.27 -1.71
C ASP A 330 12.80 -4.45 -2.54
N PHE A 331 12.56 -3.56 -3.50
CA PHE A 331 11.39 -3.60 -4.38
C PHE A 331 11.45 -4.70 -5.44
N ASN A 332 12.61 -5.35 -5.59
CA ASN A 332 12.74 -6.56 -6.39
C ASN A 332 12.16 -7.79 -5.67
N LYS A 333 12.05 -7.75 -4.33
CA LYS A 333 11.58 -8.85 -3.48
C LYS A 333 10.26 -8.49 -2.78
N VAL A 334 9.28 -8.06 -3.56
CA VAL A 334 7.95 -7.70 -3.05
C VAL A 334 6.94 -8.73 -3.52
N ASN A 335 6.08 -9.18 -2.62
CA ASN A 335 4.96 -10.05 -2.98
C ASN A 335 3.70 -9.24 -3.28
N PHE A 336 2.69 -9.87 -3.86
CA PHE A 336 1.45 -9.18 -4.24
C PHE A 336 0.70 -8.55 -3.06
N ARG A 337 0.98 -8.97 -1.82
CA ARG A 337 0.41 -8.39 -0.59
C ARG A 337 1.06 -7.06 -0.19
N GLY A 338 2.11 -6.62 -0.90
CA GLY A 338 2.88 -5.43 -0.56
C GLY A 338 3.92 -5.68 0.55
N GLU A 339 4.24 -6.93 0.84
CA GLU A 339 5.27 -7.26 1.84
C GLU A 339 6.64 -7.25 1.17
N ILE A 340 7.56 -6.48 1.74
CA ILE A 340 8.96 -6.46 1.34
C ILE A 340 9.67 -7.62 2.04
N LEU A 341 10.00 -8.65 1.29
CA LEU A 341 10.63 -9.88 1.78
C LEU A 341 12.13 -9.68 1.92
N ARG A 342 12.53 -9.09 3.05
CA ARG A 342 13.94 -9.02 3.44
C ARG A 342 14.34 -10.27 4.21
N ASN A 343 15.58 -10.72 4.01
CA ASN A 343 16.17 -11.70 4.90
C ASN A 343 16.56 -10.96 6.20
N LYS A 344 15.81 -11.14 7.30
CA LYS A 344 16.00 -10.42 8.58
C LYS A 344 17.46 -10.47 9.05
N ARG A 345 18.13 -11.62 8.89
CA ARG A 345 19.53 -11.85 9.30
C ARG A 345 20.56 -10.99 8.54
N ALA A 346 20.29 -10.60 7.29
CA ALA A 346 21.23 -9.79 6.51
C ALA A 346 21.13 -8.29 6.86
N ASP A 347 19.93 -7.82 7.22
CA ASP A 347 19.71 -6.45 7.69
C ASP A 347 20.23 -6.27 9.11
N GLU A 348 20.01 -7.24 10.00
CA GLU A 348 20.61 -7.26 11.33
C GLU A 348 22.14 -7.27 11.24
N ARG A 349 22.76 -8.06 10.36
CA ARG A 349 24.23 -8.03 10.15
C ARG A 349 24.76 -6.74 9.51
N LEU A 350 23.94 -5.97 8.79
CA LEU A 350 24.34 -4.68 8.21
C LEU A 350 24.19 -3.51 9.20
N VAL A 351 23.23 -3.61 10.14
CA VAL A 351 23.09 -2.69 11.28
C VAL A 351 24.12 -3.03 12.37
N PHE A 352 24.19 -4.30 12.74
CA PHE A 352 25.16 -4.94 13.62
C PHE A 352 26.27 -5.63 12.81
N LYS A 353 27.04 -4.87 12.01
CA LYS A 353 28.44 -5.28 11.81
C LYS A 353 29.11 -5.14 13.17
N THR A 354 29.05 -6.21 13.96
CA THR A 354 30.01 -6.52 15.01
C THR A 354 31.38 -6.43 14.37
N SER A 355 32.19 -5.53 14.91
CA SER A 355 33.64 -5.56 14.70
C SER A 355 34.16 -6.82 15.37
#